data_AF-Q4LBM1-F1
#
_entry.id   AF-Q4LBM1-F1
#
_cell.length_a   1.000
_cell.length_b   1.000
_cell.length_c   1.000
_cell.angle_alpha   90.00
_cell.angle_beta   90.00
_cell.angle_gamma   90.00
#
_symmetry.space_group_name_H-M   'P 1'
#
loop_
_entity.id
_entity.type
_entity.pdbx_description
1 polymer ?
#
loop_
_entity_poly.entity_id
_entity_poly.type
_entity_poly.pdbx_seq_one_letter_code
_entity_poly.pdbx_strand_id
1 'polypeptide(L)'
;MEMDRSEIIEITHAFRKGFEIQKGLGLLPERLQSFPSGCCGVASELFRHYLNTQHGLQAEYLCGDLDGSSHAWLELDGVVIDITGDQFDGRPPVFIAVKDK
;
A
#
# COMPACT_ATOMS: atom_id res chain seq x y z
N MET A 1 -12.45 -2.74 -16.96
CA MET A 1 -13.36 -3.15 -15.86
C MET A 1 -13.15 -2.14 -14.77
N GLU A 2 -14.20 -1.47 -14.33
CA GLU A 2 -14.14 -0.56 -13.20
C GLU A 2 -14.34 -1.41 -11.94
N MET A 3 -13.41 -1.32 -10.98
CA MET A 3 -13.47 -2.08 -9.74
C MET A 3 -14.19 -1.21 -8.69
N ASP A 4 -15.18 -1.76 -8.00
CA ASP A 4 -15.96 -0.94 -7.07
C ASP A 4 -15.18 -0.63 -5.78
N ARG A 5 -15.60 0.41 -5.05
CA ARG A 5 -14.91 0.87 -3.84
C ARG A 5 -14.76 -0.23 -2.77
N SER A 6 -15.75 -1.10 -2.63
CA SER A 6 -15.74 -2.22 -1.69
C SER A 6 -14.66 -3.21 -2.08
N GLU A 7 -14.55 -3.55 -3.36
CA GLU A 7 -13.49 -4.43 -3.89
C GLU A 7 -12.09 -3.83 -3.67
N ILE A 8 -11.91 -2.53 -3.88
CA ILE A 8 -10.64 -1.81 -3.57
C ILE A 8 -10.29 -1.93 -2.09
N ILE A 9 -11.26 -1.76 -1.20
CA ILE A 9 -11.05 -1.88 0.24
C ILE A 9 -10.65 -3.32 0.60
N GLU A 10 -11.42 -4.30 0.14
CA GLU A 10 -11.17 -5.72 0.41
C GLU A 10 -9.78 -6.16 -0.05
N ILE A 11 -9.42 -5.82 -1.28
CA ILE A 11 -8.13 -6.23 -1.85
C ILE A 11 -6.95 -5.55 -1.17
N THR A 12 -7.08 -4.28 -0.81
CA THR A 12 -6.05 -3.53 -0.07
C THR A 12 -5.80 -4.16 1.28
N HIS A 13 -6.86 -4.46 2.04
CA HIS A 13 -6.74 -5.12 3.34
C HIS A 13 -6.20 -6.54 3.22
N ALA A 14 -6.63 -7.31 2.21
CA ALA A 14 -6.12 -8.65 1.95
C ALA A 14 -4.61 -8.63 1.63
N PHE A 15 -4.17 -7.69 0.79
CA PHE A 15 -2.77 -7.54 0.43
C PHE A 15 -1.91 -7.15 1.64
N ARG A 16 -2.33 -6.16 2.44
CA ARG A 16 -1.68 -5.82 3.72
C ARG A 16 -1.58 -7.04 4.64
N LYS A 17 -2.67 -7.79 4.83
CA LYS A 17 -2.68 -8.99 5.67
C LYS A 17 -1.72 -10.07 5.16
N GLY A 18 -1.55 -10.19 3.85
CA GLY A 18 -0.56 -11.07 3.25
C GLY A 18 0.89 -10.75 3.68
N PHE A 19 1.24 -9.47 3.77
CA PHE A 19 2.54 -9.03 4.29
C PHE A 19 2.70 -9.36 5.78
N GLU A 20 1.68 -9.04 6.60
CA GLU A 20 1.67 -9.34 8.04
C GLU A 20 1.90 -10.83 8.32
N ILE A 21 1.21 -11.72 7.59
CA ILE A 21 1.36 -13.17 7.73
C ILE A 21 2.78 -13.60 7.34
N GLN A 22 3.28 -13.16 6.19
CA GLN A 22 4.63 -13.51 5.75
C GLN A 22 5.71 -12.99 6.70
N LYS A 23 5.50 -11.81 7.30
CA LYS A 23 6.37 -11.26 8.36
C LYS A 23 6.37 -12.17 9.58
N GLY A 24 5.20 -12.54 10.08
CA GLY A 24 5.06 -13.44 11.24
C GLY A 24 5.67 -14.82 11.03
N LEU A 25 5.76 -15.28 9.77
CA LEU A 25 6.41 -16.52 9.39
C LEU A 25 7.92 -16.38 9.11
N GLY A 26 8.48 -15.16 9.13
CA GLY A 26 9.88 -14.92 8.79
C GLY A 26 10.22 -15.15 7.31
N LEU A 27 9.22 -15.06 6.42
CA LEU A 27 9.38 -15.34 4.98
C LEU A 27 9.64 -14.11 4.14
N LEU A 28 9.48 -12.90 4.71
CA LEU A 28 9.76 -11.68 3.97
C LEU A 28 11.27 -11.54 3.70
N PRO A 29 11.65 -11.09 2.48
CA PRO A 29 13.03 -10.79 2.17
C PRO A 29 13.54 -9.64 3.05
N GLU A 30 14.87 -9.52 3.20
CA GLU A 30 15.53 -8.56 4.08
C GLU A 30 14.95 -7.14 4.00
N ARG A 31 14.72 -6.61 2.78
CA ARG A 31 14.17 -5.27 2.54
C ARG A 31 12.73 -5.06 3.03
N LEU A 32 12.03 -6.12 3.42
CA LEU A 32 10.64 -6.10 3.89
C LEU A 32 10.49 -6.63 5.32
N GLN A 33 11.57 -7.04 5.99
CA GLN A 33 11.47 -7.61 7.34
C GLN A 33 10.98 -6.59 8.38
N SER A 34 11.29 -5.31 8.18
CA SER A 34 10.82 -4.21 9.04
C SER A 34 9.40 -3.73 8.70
N PHE A 35 8.71 -4.36 7.75
CA PHE A 35 7.37 -3.95 7.31
C PHE A 35 6.43 -3.67 8.51
N PRO A 36 5.71 -2.53 8.53
CA PRO A 36 5.58 -1.54 7.45
C PRO A 36 6.72 -0.49 7.39
N SER A 37 7.56 -0.38 8.41
CA SER A 37 8.52 0.71 8.58
C SER A 37 9.70 0.64 7.61
N GLY A 38 9.92 1.73 6.86
CA GLY A 38 11.01 1.84 5.89
C GLY A 38 10.82 0.97 4.63
N CYS A 39 9.63 0.40 4.47
CA CYS A 39 9.29 -0.52 3.38
C CYS A 39 8.27 0.06 2.39
N CYS A 40 7.75 1.27 2.63
CA CYS A 40 6.65 1.90 1.89
C CYS A 40 6.84 1.85 0.36
N GLY A 41 8.03 2.17 -0.15
CA GLY A 41 8.31 2.12 -1.59
C GLY A 41 8.20 0.73 -2.18
N VAL A 42 8.86 -0.27 -1.58
CA VAL A 42 8.84 -1.65 -2.08
C VAL A 42 7.45 -2.26 -1.93
N ALA A 43 6.77 -2.03 -0.80
CA ALA A 43 5.42 -2.53 -0.56
C ALA A 43 4.42 -1.93 -1.56
N SER A 44 4.48 -0.61 -1.80
CA SER A 44 3.62 0.07 -2.77
C SER A 44 3.87 -0.41 -4.19
N GLU A 45 5.13 -0.59 -4.60
CA GLU A 45 5.47 -1.07 -5.93
C GLU A 45 4.98 -2.50 -6.19
N LEU A 46 5.10 -3.39 -5.19
CA LEU A 46 4.55 -4.75 -5.27
C LEU A 46 3.03 -4.74 -5.35
N PHE A 47 2.36 -3.88 -4.58
CA PHE A 47 0.91 -3.79 -4.61
C PHE A 47 0.41 -3.22 -5.94
N ARG A 48 1.07 -2.18 -6.46
CA ARG A 48 0.80 -1.61 -7.78
C ARG A 48 0.94 -2.65 -8.88
N HIS A 49 2.04 -3.41 -8.86
CA HIS A 49 2.25 -4.47 -9.83
C HIS A 49 1.15 -5.53 -9.77
N TYR A 50 0.72 -5.92 -8.56
CA TYR A 50 -0.37 -6.87 -8.38
C TYR A 50 -1.71 -6.32 -8.91
N LEU A 51 -2.09 -5.09 -8.56
CA LEU A 51 -3.30 -4.45 -9.07
C LEU A 51 -3.30 -4.36 -10.61
N ASN A 52 -2.18 -3.94 -11.19
CA ASN A 52 -2.09 -3.72 -12.63
C ASN A 52 -2.08 -5.03 -13.43
N THR A 53 -1.43 -6.08 -12.92
CA THR A 53 -1.30 -7.36 -13.64
C THR A 53 -2.45 -8.33 -13.38
N GLN A 54 -2.98 -8.39 -12.15
CA GLN A 54 -4.01 -9.36 -11.79
C GLN A 54 -5.43 -8.82 -11.99
N HIS A 55 -5.61 -7.49 -11.88
CA HIS A 55 -6.93 -6.85 -11.98
C HIS A 55 -7.06 -5.91 -13.19
N GLY A 56 -5.98 -5.72 -13.96
CA GLY A 56 -5.98 -4.85 -15.14
C GLY A 56 -6.16 -3.37 -14.81
N LEU A 57 -5.89 -2.98 -13.56
CA LEU A 57 -6.02 -1.61 -13.08
C LEU A 57 -4.80 -0.76 -13.49
N GLN A 58 -4.91 0.55 -13.31
CA GLN A 58 -3.82 1.49 -13.58
C GLN A 58 -3.50 2.27 -12.31
N ALA A 59 -3.08 1.57 -11.27
CA ALA A 59 -2.60 2.21 -10.05
C ALA A 59 -1.29 2.95 -10.32
N GLU A 60 -1.22 4.19 -9.87
CA GLU A 60 -0.05 5.06 -9.97
C GLU A 60 0.76 5.00 -8.68
N TYR A 61 2.09 4.91 -8.82
CA TYR A 61 3.01 5.04 -7.70
C TYR A 61 3.25 6.52 -7.43
N LEU A 62 3.04 6.95 -6.20
CA LEU A 62 3.34 8.30 -5.74
C LEU A 62 4.37 8.24 -4.62
N CYS A 63 5.19 9.28 -4.55
CA CYS A 63 6.01 9.54 -3.38
C CYS A 63 6.02 11.03 -3.03
N GLY A 64 6.25 11.30 -1.75
CA GLY A 64 6.40 12.64 -1.22
C GLY A 64 7.28 12.63 0.02
N ASP A 65 7.64 13.82 0.49
CA ASP A 65 8.44 14.00 1.70
C ASP A 65 7.56 14.49 2.85
N LEU A 66 7.69 13.84 4.01
CA LEU A 66 7.10 14.27 5.28
C LEU A 66 8.23 14.44 6.29
N ASP A 67 8.47 15.68 6.72
CA ASP A 67 9.49 16.03 7.73
C ASP A 67 10.88 15.43 7.47
N GLY A 68 11.30 15.40 6.20
CA GLY A 68 12.61 14.88 5.77
C GLY A 68 12.66 13.35 5.61
N SER A 69 11.53 12.66 5.75
CA SER A 69 11.39 11.24 5.41
C SER A 69 10.50 11.07 4.19
N SER A 70 11.00 10.36 3.18
CA SER A 70 10.18 10.04 2.01
C SER A 70 9.15 8.96 2.34
N HIS A 71 7.98 9.08 1.76
CA HIS A 71 6.88 8.13 1.86
C HIS A 71 6.31 7.81 0.49
N ALA A 72 5.84 6.58 0.30
CA ALA A 72 5.25 6.13 -0.95
C ALA A 72 3.90 5.46 -0.70
N TRP A 73 2.96 5.73 -1.61
CA TRP A 73 1.60 5.20 -1.61
C TRP A 73 1.10 5.08 -3.05
N LEU A 74 -0.13 4.59 -3.22
CA LEU A 74 -0.76 4.46 -4.52
C LEU A 74 -1.93 5.43 -4.70
N GLU A 75 -2.15 5.82 -5.96
CA GLU A 75 -3.40 6.43 -6.41
C GLU A 75 -4.07 5.52 -7.44
N LEU A 76 -5.37 5.31 -7.29
CA LEU A 76 -6.18 4.57 -8.25
C LEU A 76 -7.50 5.31 -8.43
N ASP A 77 -7.74 5.85 -9.62
CA ASP A 77 -8.98 6.56 -9.98
C ASP A 77 -9.40 7.64 -8.95
N GLY A 78 -8.43 8.44 -8.50
CA GLY A 78 -8.65 9.48 -7.50
C GLY A 78 -8.83 8.97 -6.06
N VAL A 79 -8.53 7.69 -5.80
CA VAL A 79 -8.46 7.10 -4.45
C VAL A 79 -7.00 6.93 -4.04
N VAL A 80 -6.62 7.55 -2.93
CA VAL A 80 -5.33 7.34 -2.26
C VAL A 80 -5.40 6.05 -1.46
N ILE A 81 -4.40 5.19 -1.63
CA ILE A 81 -4.28 3.89 -0.97
C ILE A 81 -2.87 3.73 -0.40
N ASP A 82 -2.77 3.53 0.92
CA ASP A 82 -1.50 3.31 1.62
C ASP A 82 -1.62 2.12 2.56
N ILE A 83 -0.90 1.04 2.24
CA ILE A 83 -0.85 -0.19 3.04
C ILE A 83 0.23 -0.16 4.13
N THR A 84 0.91 0.96 4.30
CA THR A 84 1.99 1.17 5.28
C THR A 84 1.72 2.35 6.20
N GLY A 85 0.45 2.80 6.29
CA GLY A 85 0.09 4.03 7.00
C GLY A 85 0.55 4.05 8.46
N ASP A 86 0.43 2.93 9.16
CA ASP A 86 0.85 2.73 10.55
C ASP A 86 2.37 2.61 10.74
N GLN A 87 3.20 2.86 9.72
CA GLN A 87 4.61 3.17 9.96
C GLN A 87 4.79 4.52 10.67
N PHE A 88 3.77 5.38 10.64
CA PHE A 88 3.72 6.65 11.34
C PHE A 88 2.75 6.56 12.53
N ASP A 89 3.16 7.15 13.65
CA ASP A 89 2.37 7.12 14.88
C ASP A 89 0.95 7.69 14.68
N GLY A 90 -0.04 6.97 15.22
CA GLY A 90 -1.44 7.39 15.20
C GLY A 90 -2.17 7.21 13.86
N ARG A 91 -1.53 6.59 12.86
CA ARG A 91 -2.15 6.26 11.56
C ARG A 91 -2.67 4.81 11.53
N PRO A 92 -3.72 4.54 10.74
CA PRO A 92 -4.24 3.19 10.59
C PRO A 92 -3.29 2.32 9.73
N PRO A 93 -3.32 0.98 9.86
CA PRO A 93 -2.54 0.08 9.02
C PRO A 93 -2.78 0.25 7.53
N VAL A 94 -4.02 0.52 7.17
CA VAL A 94 -4.45 0.83 5.82
C VAL A 94 -5.12 2.19 5.85
N PHE A 95 -4.62 3.11 5.04
CA PHE A 95 -5.27 4.39 4.79
C PHE A 95 -5.86 4.38 3.38
N ILE A 96 -7.17 4.65 3.28
CA ILE A 96 -7.89 4.77 2.01
C ILE A 96 -8.73 6.04 2.07
N ALA A 97 -8.51 6.96 1.15
CA ALA A 97 -9.26 8.21 1.08
C ALA A 97 -9.47 8.65 -0.37
N VAL A 98 -10.51 9.44 -0.61
CA VAL A 98 -10.62 10.17 -1.88
C VAL A 98 -9.57 11.26 -1.88
N LYS A 99 -8.82 11.39 -2.97
CA LYS A 99 -7.82 12.43 -3.16
C LYS A 99 -8.50 13.80 -3.15
N ASP A 100 -7.94 14.74 -2.40
CA ASP A 100 -8.37 16.13 -2.43
C ASP A 100 -8.14 16.70 -3.85
N LYS A 101 -9.13 17.45 -4.35
CA LYS A 101 -9.05 18.07 -5.68
C LYS A 101 -8.08 19.24 -5.73
#